data_AF-A0A935PBB2-F1
#
_entry.id   AF-A0A935PBB2-F1
#
_cell.length_a   1.000
_cell.length_b   1.000
_cell.length_c   1.000
_cell.angle_alpha   90.00
_cell.angle_beta   90.00
_cell.angle_gamma   90.00
#
_symmetry.space_group_name_H-M   'P 1'
#
loop_
_entity.id
_entity.type
_entity.pdbx_description
1 polymer ?
#
loop_
_entity_poly.entity_id
_entity_poly.type
_entity_poly.pdbx_seq_one_letter_code
_entity_poly.pdbx_strand_id
1 'polypeptide(L)'
;MGTAKAVKGILTSLVLLYALLSYPSADPPVPAGASGKPFTWKQDEKWMALEKSFQEARQIGCGGLKAGTDRGYRQGRQYLASLSASPVRPDAPVLGGLESLTFSLGTMVAACPESLQDYIHLITETRSVLKRQSRAWDIEDRAVRDRLYRMLYGGRAALEEVMLQAETFPALVQAEDVPSATPSCVFQNETLHSGDILVSRGGAPTSALISRGNDYPGNFSHVALLYVDEKTGAPGIVESHIEMGVVVSTVEQYIQDKKLRILVLRLRSDLPQVKADPMLPHEAAKKAYEEAKRRHIPYDFEMDYREPSKWFCSEVASWAYRQCGLELWKGTTRMSAPGVVRWLSYFGVTHFETQAPADLEYDPQLAVVAEWRDPETLWQDHVDNAVVEAMLEGADEGDSIPAPWWKLAAVRLAKGYSVVLNWFGGVGPVPEGMDATAALRNLEPSDLHEKVKAGVLSRAADFRRSQGYRPPYWELVRMANEVRKEEMRR
;
A
#
# COMPACT_ATOMS: atom_id res chain seq x y z
N MET A 1 -17.73 59.66 16.63
CA MET A 1 -16.89 59.02 17.68
C MET A 1 -17.34 57.61 18.10
N GLY A 2 -18.60 57.19 17.89
CA GLY A 2 -19.06 55.83 18.26
C GLY A 2 -18.62 54.70 17.31
N THR A 3 -18.59 54.96 16.00
CA THR A 3 -18.22 53.96 14.97
C THR A 3 -16.75 53.55 15.03
N ALA A 4 -15.83 54.50 15.21
CA ALA A 4 -14.39 54.20 15.33
C ALA A 4 -14.04 53.38 16.58
N LYS A 5 -14.75 53.60 17.70
CA LYS A 5 -14.59 52.77 18.92
C LYS A 5 -15.16 51.36 18.72
N ALA A 6 -16.30 51.23 18.05
CA ALA A 6 -16.90 49.93 17.73
C ALA A 6 -16.02 49.12 16.76
N VAL A 7 -15.51 49.75 15.69
CA VAL A 7 -14.57 49.12 14.74
C VAL A 7 -13.29 48.69 15.44
N LYS A 8 -12.72 49.53 16.31
CA LYS A 8 -11.53 49.18 17.10
C LYS A 8 -11.80 48.01 18.06
N GLY A 9 -12.99 47.98 18.69
CA GLY A 9 -13.42 46.87 19.55
C GLY A 9 -13.53 45.56 18.79
N ILE A 10 -14.21 45.56 17.63
CA ILE A 10 -14.34 44.38 16.75
C ILE A 10 -12.96 43.89 16.30
N LEU A 11 -12.09 44.79 15.83
CA LEU A 11 -10.75 44.42 15.39
C LEU A 11 -9.92 43.81 16.54
N THR A 12 -10.00 44.38 17.74
CA THR A 12 -9.31 43.85 18.92
C THR A 12 -9.82 42.45 19.27
N SER A 13 -11.13 42.24 19.26
CA SER A 13 -11.73 40.92 19.51
C SER A 13 -11.34 39.88 18.45
N LEU A 14 -11.29 40.26 17.17
CA LEU A 14 -10.85 39.39 16.09
C LEU A 14 -9.37 39.01 16.23
N VAL A 15 -8.51 39.97 16.60
CA VAL A 15 -7.08 39.71 16.86
C VAL A 15 -6.90 38.78 18.05
N LEU A 16 -7.62 39.01 19.16
CA LEU A 16 -7.56 38.13 20.33
C LEU A 16 -8.08 36.73 20.02
N LEU A 17 -9.19 36.61 19.29
CA LEU A 17 -9.73 35.33 18.86
C LEU A 17 -8.75 34.61 17.93
N TYR A 18 -8.14 35.30 16.97
CA TYR A 18 -7.13 34.73 16.10
C TYR A 18 -5.90 34.27 16.89
N ALA A 19 -5.40 35.06 17.83
CA ALA A 19 -4.27 34.69 18.68
C ALA A 19 -4.58 33.46 19.53
N LEU A 20 -5.78 33.39 20.12
CA LEU A 20 -6.25 32.25 20.90
C LEU A 20 -6.38 30.99 20.04
N LEU A 21 -6.98 31.12 18.85
CA LEU A 21 -7.13 30.02 17.89
C LEU A 21 -5.81 29.64 17.21
N SER A 22 -4.78 30.48 17.25
CA SER A 22 -3.46 30.18 16.67
C SER A 22 -2.45 29.68 17.71
N TYR A 23 -2.84 29.60 18.98
CA TYR A 23 -1.95 29.09 20.03
C TYR A 23 -1.63 27.60 19.79
N PRO A 24 -0.35 27.22 19.63
CA PRO A 24 0.05 25.86 19.30
C PRO A 24 -0.22 24.91 20.47
N SER A 25 -0.73 23.72 20.16
CA SER A 25 -0.75 22.61 21.11
C SER A 25 0.66 22.05 21.29
N ALA A 26 0.96 21.47 22.45
CA ALA A 26 2.19 20.71 22.64
C ALA A 26 2.22 19.49 21.70
N ASP A 27 3.41 19.07 21.30
CA ASP A 27 3.57 17.86 20.52
C ASP A 27 3.14 16.63 21.31
N PRO A 28 2.51 15.63 20.66
CA PRO A 28 2.26 14.37 21.32
C PRO A 28 3.59 13.75 21.75
N PRO A 29 3.64 13.07 22.90
CA PRO A 29 4.84 12.35 23.29
C PRO A 29 5.15 11.32 22.22
N VAL A 30 6.39 11.31 21.71
CA VAL A 30 6.82 10.34 20.70
C VAL A 30 6.88 8.95 21.36
N PRO A 31 6.07 7.98 20.90
CA PRO A 31 6.09 6.63 21.47
C PRO A 31 7.42 5.93 21.17
N ALA A 32 7.73 4.85 21.90
CA ALA A 32 8.96 4.09 21.67
C ALA A 32 8.99 3.34 20.33
N GLY A 33 7.86 3.25 19.62
CA GLY A 33 7.71 2.41 18.43
C GLY A 33 7.60 0.93 18.75
N ALA A 34 7.53 0.09 17.71
CA ALA A 34 7.64 -1.36 17.88
C ALA A 34 9.12 -1.78 17.97
N SER A 35 9.39 -2.86 18.70
CA SER A 35 10.70 -3.52 18.61
C SER A 35 10.85 -4.11 17.21
N GLY A 36 11.99 -3.87 16.57
CA GLY A 36 12.19 -4.28 15.19
C GLY A 36 13.44 -3.69 14.57
N LYS A 37 13.59 -3.95 13.27
CA LYS A 37 14.58 -3.29 12.43
C LYS A 37 14.07 -3.32 11.01
N PRO A 38 13.95 -2.16 10.34
CA PRO A 38 13.48 -2.10 8.97
C PRO A 38 14.31 -3.01 8.05
N PHE A 39 13.63 -3.62 7.09
CA PHE A 39 14.24 -4.36 6.01
C PHE A 39 15.06 -3.41 5.14
N THR A 40 16.25 -3.85 4.78
CA THR A 40 17.13 -3.11 3.87
C THR A 40 17.65 -4.08 2.83
N TRP A 41 17.57 -3.74 1.55
CA TRP A 41 18.09 -4.60 0.49
C TRP A 41 19.61 -4.79 0.58
N LYS A 42 20.35 -3.70 0.81
CA LYS A 42 21.83 -3.67 0.83
C LYS A 42 22.46 -4.36 -0.39
N GLN A 43 21.93 -4.06 -1.58
CA GLN A 43 22.39 -4.68 -2.83
C GLN A 43 22.73 -3.64 -3.90
N ASP A 44 23.24 -2.48 -3.53
CA ASP A 44 23.51 -1.36 -4.45
C ASP A 44 24.40 -1.79 -5.62
N GLU A 45 25.44 -2.58 -5.35
CA GLU A 45 26.31 -3.19 -6.39
C GLU A 45 25.54 -4.09 -7.35
N LYS A 46 24.56 -4.86 -6.85
CA LYS A 46 23.70 -5.71 -7.67
C LYS A 46 22.76 -4.88 -8.53
N TRP A 47 22.19 -3.79 -8.00
CA TRP A 47 21.31 -2.90 -8.75
C TRP A 47 22.06 -2.21 -9.89
N MET A 48 23.26 -1.69 -9.61
CA MET A 48 24.15 -1.13 -10.64
C MET A 48 24.54 -2.17 -11.70
N ALA A 49 24.82 -3.42 -11.29
CA ALA A 49 25.13 -4.50 -12.22
C ALA A 49 23.92 -4.87 -13.10
N LEU A 50 22.70 -4.91 -12.55
CA LEU A 50 21.48 -5.17 -13.30
C LEU A 50 21.18 -4.07 -14.30
N GLU A 51 21.41 -2.80 -13.94
CA GLU A 51 21.28 -1.68 -14.88
C GLU A 51 22.24 -1.82 -16.07
N LYS A 52 23.51 -2.14 -15.78
CA LYS A 52 24.51 -2.39 -16.81
C LYS A 52 24.09 -3.55 -17.71
N SER A 53 23.63 -4.66 -17.14
CA SER A 53 23.12 -5.81 -17.92
C SER A 53 21.91 -5.45 -18.77
N PHE A 54 21.01 -4.59 -18.29
CA PHE A 54 19.90 -4.08 -19.08
C PHE A 54 20.37 -3.25 -20.28
N GLN A 55 21.33 -2.33 -20.07
CA GLN A 55 21.91 -1.53 -21.16
C GLN A 55 22.61 -2.41 -22.21
N GLU A 56 23.39 -3.40 -21.77
CA GLU A 56 24.01 -4.40 -22.65
C GLU A 56 22.95 -5.19 -23.43
N ALA A 57 21.88 -5.62 -22.76
CA ALA A 57 20.77 -6.34 -23.41
C ALA A 57 20.09 -5.48 -24.49
N ARG A 58 19.90 -4.18 -24.26
CA ARG A 58 19.37 -3.26 -25.28
C ARG A 58 20.25 -3.16 -26.52
N GLN A 59 21.57 -3.20 -26.36
CA GLN A 59 22.52 -3.16 -27.47
C GLN A 59 22.51 -4.47 -28.29
N ILE A 60 22.30 -5.61 -27.64
CA ILE A 60 22.18 -6.93 -28.29
C ILE A 60 20.89 -7.01 -29.14
N GLY A 61 19.79 -6.44 -28.63
CA GLY A 61 18.49 -6.44 -29.28
C GLY A 61 17.75 -7.78 -29.21
N CYS A 62 16.47 -7.76 -29.56
CA CYS A 62 15.53 -8.88 -29.38
C CYS A 62 16.02 -10.22 -29.96
N GLY A 63 16.48 -10.22 -31.21
CA GLY A 63 16.94 -11.44 -31.89
C GLY A 63 18.14 -12.10 -31.20
N GLY A 64 19.08 -11.30 -30.68
CA GLY A 64 20.26 -11.81 -29.98
C GLY A 64 19.96 -12.31 -28.57
N LEU A 65 18.96 -11.72 -27.90
CA LEU A 65 18.55 -12.11 -26.55
C LEU A 65 17.74 -13.41 -26.51
N LYS A 66 17.04 -13.77 -27.59
CA LYS A 66 16.07 -14.87 -27.63
C LYS A 66 16.57 -16.16 -26.99
N ALA A 67 17.76 -16.64 -27.35
CA ALA A 67 18.30 -17.89 -26.83
C ALA A 67 18.61 -17.83 -25.31
N GLY A 68 19.03 -16.66 -24.81
CA GLY A 68 19.27 -16.41 -23.38
C GLY A 68 17.96 -16.37 -22.60
N THR A 69 16.99 -15.61 -23.09
CA THR A 69 15.64 -15.50 -22.53
C THR A 69 14.95 -16.86 -22.48
N ASP A 70 14.97 -17.63 -23.57
CA ASP A 70 14.37 -18.97 -23.64
C ASP A 70 15.02 -19.95 -22.63
N ARG A 71 16.34 -19.82 -22.40
CA ARG A 71 17.05 -20.60 -21.37
C ARG A 71 16.65 -20.17 -19.97
N GLY A 72 16.50 -18.86 -19.73
CA GLY A 72 16.03 -18.31 -18.46
C GLY A 72 14.66 -18.85 -18.09
N TYR A 73 13.70 -18.83 -19.02
CA TYR A 73 12.37 -19.40 -18.78
C TYR A 73 12.39 -20.91 -18.50
N ARG A 74 13.21 -21.69 -19.22
CA ARG A 74 13.39 -23.12 -18.93
C ARG A 74 13.92 -23.34 -17.51
N GLN A 75 14.92 -22.57 -17.09
CA GLN A 75 15.49 -22.65 -15.75
C GLN A 75 14.47 -22.27 -14.68
N GLY A 76 13.67 -21.22 -14.92
CA GLY A 76 12.59 -20.79 -14.02
C GLY A 76 11.57 -21.89 -13.81
N ARG A 77 11.10 -22.52 -14.90
CA ARG A 77 10.19 -23.67 -14.82
C ARG A 77 10.78 -24.84 -14.05
N GLN A 78 12.09 -25.11 -14.17
CA GLN A 78 12.75 -26.16 -13.40
C GLN A 78 12.78 -25.85 -11.89
N TYR A 79 13.06 -24.60 -11.52
CA TYR A 79 12.99 -24.17 -10.12
C TYR A 79 11.57 -24.28 -9.57
N LEU A 80 10.56 -23.82 -10.31
CA LEU A 80 9.16 -23.91 -9.91
C LEU A 80 8.67 -25.35 -9.79
N ALA A 81 9.09 -26.24 -10.69
CA ALA A 81 8.78 -27.67 -10.60
C ALA A 81 9.40 -28.30 -9.35
N SER A 82 10.66 -27.97 -9.04
CA SER A 82 11.35 -28.43 -7.83
C SER A 82 10.64 -27.96 -6.56
N LEU A 83 10.29 -26.66 -6.51
CA LEU A 83 9.56 -26.07 -5.40
C LEU A 83 8.12 -26.57 -5.27
N SER A 84 7.48 -27.01 -6.36
CA SER A 84 6.14 -27.59 -6.31
C SER A 84 6.15 -29.05 -5.86
N ALA A 85 7.25 -29.77 -6.10
CA ALA A 85 7.37 -31.19 -5.80
C ALA A 85 7.63 -31.48 -4.31
N SER A 86 8.24 -30.56 -3.56
CA SER A 86 8.58 -30.80 -2.15
C SER A 86 8.63 -29.51 -1.34
N PRO A 87 8.20 -29.54 -0.05
CA PRO A 87 8.42 -28.44 0.87
C PRO A 87 9.91 -28.12 1.01
N VAL A 88 10.26 -26.83 1.02
CA VAL A 88 11.64 -26.39 1.25
C VAL A 88 11.72 -25.44 2.43
N ARG A 89 12.91 -25.31 3.00
CA ARG A 89 13.20 -24.28 4.00
C ARG A 89 13.36 -22.90 3.33
N PRO A 90 13.11 -21.79 4.05
CA PRO A 90 13.24 -20.43 3.49
C PRO A 90 14.66 -20.07 3.03
N ASP A 91 15.69 -20.77 3.52
CA ASP A 91 17.09 -20.61 3.14
C ASP A 91 17.53 -21.54 1.99
N ALA A 92 16.62 -22.32 1.41
CA ALA A 92 16.95 -23.28 0.36
C ALA A 92 17.60 -22.60 -0.87
N PRO A 93 18.71 -23.13 -1.40
CA PRO A 93 19.43 -22.53 -2.53
C PRO A 93 18.58 -22.30 -3.79
N VAL A 94 17.59 -23.17 -4.02
CA VAL A 94 16.64 -23.04 -5.15
C VAL A 94 15.85 -21.73 -5.10
N LEU A 95 15.51 -21.22 -3.91
CA LEU A 95 14.84 -19.93 -3.77
C LEU A 95 15.79 -18.77 -4.13
N GLY A 96 17.05 -18.83 -3.71
CA GLY A 96 18.06 -17.84 -4.09
C GLY A 96 18.39 -17.84 -5.58
N GLY A 97 18.40 -19.04 -6.20
CA GLY A 97 18.55 -19.20 -7.64
C GLY A 97 17.37 -18.62 -8.42
N LEU A 98 16.14 -18.89 -7.98
CA LEU A 98 14.94 -18.32 -8.58
C LEU A 98 14.89 -16.81 -8.43
N GLU A 99 15.22 -16.26 -7.25
CA GLU A 99 15.30 -14.82 -7.01
C GLU A 99 16.28 -14.13 -7.98
N SER A 100 17.48 -14.70 -8.11
CA SER A 100 18.53 -14.15 -9.00
C SER A 100 18.12 -14.25 -10.48
N LEU A 101 17.46 -15.35 -10.85
CA LEU A 101 16.91 -15.55 -12.18
C LEU A 101 15.82 -14.52 -12.48
N THR A 102 14.90 -14.25 -11.56
CA THR A 102 13.85 -13.24 -11.72
C THR A 102 14.45 -11.90 -12.12
N PHE A 103 15.41 -11.37 -11.35
CA PHE A 103 16.00 -10.06 -11.67
C PHE A 103 16.80 -10.07 -12.99
N SER A 104 17.63 -11.10 -13.21
CA SER A 104 18.48 -11.16 -14.41
C SER A 104 17.70 -11.44 -15.69
N LEU A 105 16.62 -12.22 -15.63
CA LEU A 105 15.70 -12.40 -16.75
C LEU A 105 14.90 -11.13 -17.01
N GLY A 106 14.47 -10.44 -15.94
CA GLY A 106 13.79 -9.16 -16.03
C GLY A 106 14.57 -8.12 -16.85
N THR A 107 15.89 -8.02 -16.72
CA THR A 107 16.69 -7.07 -17.53
C THR A 107 16.63 -7.39 -19.03
N MET A 108 16.67 -8.68 -19.41
CA MET A 108 16.54 -9.10 -20.80
C MET A 108 15.14 -8.83 -21.36
N VAL A 109 14.09 -9.11 -20.57
CA VAL A 109 12.70 -8.88 -20.99
C VAL A 109 12.38 -7.38 -21.03
N ALA A 110 12.91 -6.57 -20.12
CA ALA A 110 12.77 -5.12 -20.16
C ALA A 110 13.41 -4.52 -21.41
N ALA A 111 14.57 -5.06 -21.83
CA ALA A 111 15.24 -4.62 -23.05
C ALA A 111 14.51 -5.07 -24.32
N CYS A 112 13.80 -6.21 -24.26
CA CYS A 112 12.97 -6.72 -25.34
C CYS A 112 11.62 -7.27 -24.80
N PRO A 113 10.58 -6.43 -24.73
CA PRO A 113 9.29 -6.79 -24.12
C PRO A 113 8.44 -7.82 -24.89
N GLU A 114 8.95 -8.40 -26.00
CA GLU A 114 8.25 -9.42 -26.80
C GLU A 114 7.81 -10.64 -25.97
N SER A 115 8.51 -10.93 -24.88
CA SER A 115 8.21 -12.04 -23.97
C SER A 115 7.62 -11.61 -22.62
N LEU A 116 7.08 -10.38 -22.52
CA LEU A 116 6.50 -9.87 -21.27
C LEU A 116 5.40 -10.79 -20.71
N GLN A 117 4.58 -11.41 -21.55
CA GLN A 117 3.54 -12.34 -21.10
C GLN A 117 4.10 -13.59 -20.41
N ASP A 118 5.18 -14.16 -20.95
CA ASP A 118 5.87 -15.29 -20.31
C ASP A 118 6.50 -14.88 -18.97
N TYR A 119 6.98 -13.65 -18.87
CA TYR A 119 7.51 -13.11 -17.63
C TYR A 119 6.41 -12.87 -16.58
N ILE A 120 5.27 -12.31 -16.97
CA ILE A 120 4.07 -12.20 -16.12
C ILE A 120 3.69 -13.57 -15.56
N HIS A 121 3.63 -14.58 -16.43
CA HIS A 121 3.30 -15.95 -16.03
C HIS A 121 4.35 -16.54 -15.07
N LEU A 122 5.65 -16.33 -15.31
CA LEU A 122 6.70 -16.78 -14.41
C LEU A 122 6.57 -16.16 -13.00
N ILE A 123 6.30 -14.86 -12.92
CA ILE A 123 6.20 -14.13 -11.64
C ILE A 123 4.93 -14.51 -10.88
N THR A 124 3.81 -14.66 -11.57
CA THR A 124 2.54 -15.12 -10.97
C THR A 124 2.67 -16.56 -10.46
N GLU A 125 3.24 -17.48 -11.24
CA GLU A 125 3.51 -18.85 -10.78
C GLU A 125 4.48 -18.90 -9.61
N THR A 126 5.52 -18.05 -9.62
CA THR A 126 6.45 -17.92 -8.49
C THR A 126 5.72 -17.50 -7.23
N ARG A 127 4.81 -16.53 -7.32
CA ARG A 127 3.97 -16.07 -6.20
C ARG A 127 3.11 -17.22 -5.67
N SER A 128 2.39 -17.93 -6.54
CA SER A 128 1.53 -19.06 -6.17
C SER A 128 2.30 -20.19 -5.48
N VAL A 129 3.46 -20.56 -6.03
CA VAL A 129 4.35 -21.59 -5.43
C VAL A 129 4.88 -21.15 -4.06
N LEU A 130 5.31 -19.89 -3.93
CA LEU A 130 5.80 -19.33 -2.66
C LEU A 130 4.69 -19.27 -1.61
N LYS A 131 3.46 -18.91 -2.00
CA LYS A 131 2.28 -18.93 -1.12
C LYS A 131 1.92 -20.34 -0.65
N ARG A 132 2.21 -21.37 -1.44
CA ARG A 132 2.08 -22.78 -1.02
C ARG A 132 3.18 -23.20 -0.07
N GLN A 133 4.42 -22.80 -0.33
CA GLN A 133 5.57 -23.08 0.54
C GLN A 133 5.44 -22.41 1.91
N SER A 134 4.98 -21.16 1.95
CA SER A 134 4.85 -20.38 3.20
C SER A 134 3.86 -20.97 4.21
N ARG A 135 2.98 -21.88 3.78
CA ARG A 135 2.01 -22.56 4.65
C ARG A 135 2.66 -23.38 5.75
N ALA A 136 3.90 -23.84 5.53
CA ALA A 136 4.69 -24.61 6.48
C ALA A 136 5.76 -23.76 7.18
N TRP A 137 5.81 -22.45 6.92
CA TRP A 137 6.80 -21.55 7.48
C TRP A 137 6.19 -20.73 8.63
N ASP A 138 7.02 -20.40 9.60
CA ASP A 138 6.66 -19.45 10.65
C ASP A 138 6.85 -18.01 10.12
N ILE A 139 5.75 -17.29 9.88
CA ILE A 139 5.78 -15.94 9.29
C ILE A 139 6.38 -14.90 10.24
N GLU A 140 6.36 -15.16 11.55
CA GLU A 140 6.98 -14.29 12.55
C GLU A 140 8.52 -14.44 12.58
N ASP A 141 9.07 -15.52 12.01
CA ASP A 141 10.52 -15.65 11.81
C ASP A 141 11.01 -14.62 10.78
N ARG A 142 11.94 -13.77 11.21
CA ARG A 142 12.56 -12.76 10.36
C ARG A 142 13.17 -13.35 9.08
N ALA A 143 13.82 -14.50 9.13
CA ALA A 143 14.42 -15.11 7.95
C ALA A 143 13.36 -15.54 6.93
N VAL A 144 12.21 -16.02 7.41
CA VAL A 144 11.04 -16.34 6.58
C VAL A 144 10.47 -15.05 5.99
N ARG A 145 10.27 -14.01 6.80
CA ARG A 145 9.71 -12.73 6.36
C ARG A 145 10.60 -12.04 5.32
N ASP A 146 11.91 -12.02 5.54
CA ASP A 146 12.91 -11.50 4.58
C ASP A 146 12.85 -12.29 3.27
N ARG A 147 12.76 -13.63 3.32
CA ARG A 147 12.64 -14.45 2.11
C ARG A 147 11.35 -14.17 1.35
N LEU A 148 10.21 -14.13 2.04
CA LEU A 148 8.92 -13.87 1.41
C LEU A 148 8.87 -12.46 0.82
N TYR A 149 9.31 -11.45 1.55
CA TYR A 149 9.37 -10.08 1.06
C TYR A 149 10.24 -9.97 -0.20
N ARG A 150 11.45 -10.53 -0.18
CA ARG A 150 12.34 -10.51 -1.35
C ARG A 150 11.74 -11.18 -2.59
N MET A 151 10.98 -12.25 -2.40
CA MET A 151 10.39 -13.00 -3.52
C MET A 151 9.07 -12.40 -4.00
N LEU A 152 8.17 -12.01 -3.10
CA LEU A 152 6.85 -11.51 -3.44
C LEU A 152 6.90 -10.03 -3.84
N TYR A 153 7.37 -9.16 -2.95
CA TYR A 153 7.56 -7.74 -3.26
C TYR A 153 8.66 -7.53 -4.30
N GLY A 154 9.80 -8.20 -4.17
CA GLY A 154 10.89 -8.08 -5.15
C GLY A 154 10.51 -8.60 -6.55
N GLY A 155 9.77 -9.71 -6.64
CA GLY A 155 9.25 -10.21 -7.92
C GLY A 155 8.23 -9.27 -8.55
N ARG A 156 7.34 -8.67 -7.74
CA ARG A 156 6.40 -7.63 -8.16
C ARG A 156 7.13 -6.39 -8.67
N ALA A 157 8.11 -5.87 -7.94
CA ALA A 157 8.92 -4.74 -8.36
C ALA A 157 9.64 -5.03 -9.68
N ALA A 158 10.26 -6.22 -9.82
CA ALA A 158 10.91 -6.62 -11.06
C ALA A 158 9.92 -6.73 -12.24
N LEU A 159 8.70 -7.20 -12.01
CA LEU A 159 7.66 -7.23 -13.04
C LEU A 159 7.26 -5.83 -13.50
N GLU A 160 7.03 -4.93 -12.55
CA GLU A 160 6.60 -3.57 -12.83
C GLU A 160 7.69 -2.77 -13.53
N GLU A 161 8.96 -2.98 -13.19
CA GLU A 161 10.10 -2.42 -13.94
C GLU A 161 10.07 -2.85 -15.40
N VAL A 162 9.83 -4.13 -15.69
CA VAL A 162 9.70 -4.61 -17.07
C VAL A 162 8.48 -3.98 -17.77
N MET A 163 7.33 -3.93 -17.10
CA MET A 163 6.11 -3.31 -17.65
C MET A 163 6.32 -1.84 -18.01
N LEU A 164 7.05 -1.08 -17.18
CA LEU A 164 7.32 0.34 -17.40
C LEU A 164 8.26 0.61 -18.58
N GLN A 165 9.05 -0.38 -19.02
CA GLN A 165 9.84 -0.30 -20.25
C GLN A 165 9.05 -0.73 -21.50
N ALA A 166 7.92 -1.42 -21.35
CA ALA A 166 7.05 -1.80 -22.46
C ALA A 166 6.17 -0.62 -22.91
N GLU A 167 5.78 -0.62 -24.19
CA GLU A 167 4.82 0.37 -24.71
C GLU A 167 3.40 0.14 -24.16
N THR A 168 3.02 -1.13 -24.00
CA THR A 168 1.73 -1.55 -23.46
C THR A 168 1.91 -2.81 -22.61
N PHE A 169 1.05 -2.96 -21.61
CA PHE A 169 1.00 -4.13 -20.73
C PHE A 169 -0.43 -4.34 -20.22
N PRO A 170 -0.81 -5.58 -19.84
CA PRO A 170 -2.15 -5.84 -19.34
C PRO A 170 -2.37 -5.17 -17.99
N ALA A 171 -3.51 -4.48 -17.84
CA ALA A 171 -3.93 -3.90 -16.57
C ALA A 171 -4.21 -4.99 -15.53
N LEU A 172 -4.84 -6.08 -15.98
CA LEU A 172 -5.27 -7.19 -15.15
C LEU A 172 -4.36 -8.40 -15.37
N VAL A 173 -3.83 -8.92 -14.28
CA VAL A 173 -3.02 -10.14 -14.25
C VAL A 173 -3.75 -11.17 -13.38
N GLN A 174 -4.19 -12.25 -14.00
CA GLN A 174 -4.74 -13.40 -13.31
C GLN A 174 -3.64 -14.18 -12.60
N ALA A 175 -3.95 -14.72 -11.42
CA ALA A 175 -3.06 -15.56 -10.63
C ALA A 175 -3.68 -16.95 -10.44
N GLU A 176 -4.13 -17.31 -9.24
CA GLU A 176 -4.71 -18.64 -8.99
C GLU A 176 -6.24 -18.65 -9.21
N ASP A 177 -6.72 -19.67 -9.91
CA ASP A 177 -8.16 -19.99 -9.93
C ASP A 177 -8.54 -20.70 -8.63
N VAL A 178 -9.00 -19.90 -7.66
CA VAL A 178 -9.35 -20.38 -6.31
C VAL A 178 -10.87 -20.59 -6.24
N PRO A 179 -11.36 -21.83 -6.09
CA PRO A 179 -12.80 -22.08 -6.11
C PRO A 179 -13.48 -21.50 -4.87
N SER A 180 -14.72 -21.02 -5.04
CA SER A 180 -15.59 -20.56 -3.96
C SER A 180 -17.04 -20.98 -4.20
N ALA A 181 -17.75 -21.34 -3.14
CA ALA A 181 -19.19 -21.63 -3.16
C ALA A 181 -20.05 -20.37 -2.91
N THR A 182 -19.43 -19.23 -2.57
CA THR A 182 -20.14 -18.02 -2.17
C THR A 182 -20.72 -17.26 -3.36
N PRO A 183 -21.79 -16.46 -3.16
CA PRO A 183 -22.35 -15.59 -4.20
C PRO A 183 -21.27 -14.73 -4.85
N SER A 184 -21.41 -14.48 -6.14
CA SER A 184 -20.39 -13.82 -6.95
C SER A 184 -20.94 -12.65 -7.76
N CYS A 185 -20.06 -11.71 -8.11
CA CYS A 185 -20.33 -10.63 -9.04
C CYS A 185 -19.15 -10.47 -10.02
N VAL A 186 -19.41 -9.86 -11.18
CA VAL A 186 -18.36 -9.50 -12.12
C VAL A 186 -17.78 -8.13 -11.75
N PHE A 187 -16.46 -8.06 -11.59
CA PHE A 187 -15.71 -6.83 -11.33
C PHE A 187 -14.56 -6.73 -12.33
N GLN A 188 -14.57 -5.71 -13.19
CA GLN A 188 -13.53 -5.49 -14.21
C GLN A 188 -13.13 -6.75 -15.01
N ASN A 189 -14.14 -7.53 -15.47
CA ASN A 189 -13.99 -8.80 -16.19
C ASN A 189 -13.46 -9.99 -15.37
N GLU A 190 -13.34 -9.86 -14.05
CA GLU A 190 -13.09 -10.98 -13.13
C GLU A 190 -14.32 -11.37 -12.33
N THR A 191 -14.42 -12.65 -12.00
CA THR A 191 -15.47 -13.14 -11.09
C THR A 191 -14.97 -13.05 -9.65
N LEU A 192 -15.51 -12.09 -8.92
CA LEU A 192 -15.26 -11.94 -7.50
C LEU A 192 -16.39 -12.57 -6.69
N HIS A 193 -16.03 -13.08 -5.53
CA HIS A 193 -16.91 -13.84 -4.65
C HIS A 193 -17.05 -13.12 -3.31
N SER A 194 -18.24 -13.22 -2.70
CA SER A 194 -18.48 -12.69 -1.36
C SER A 194 -17.47 -13.28 -0.39
N GLY A 195 -16.82 -12.42 0.40
CA GLY A 195 -15.69 -12.75 1.26
C GLY A 195 -14.32 -12.43 0.65
N ASP A 196 -14.23 -12.14 -0.65
CA ASP A 196 -12.98 -11.66 -1.24
C ASP A 196 -12.52 -10.37 -0.57
N ILE A 197 -11.23 -10.30 -0.29
CA ILE A 197 -10.57 -9.16 0.33
C ILE A 197 -9.88 -8.36 -0.77
N LEU A 198 -10.30 -7.11 -0.93
CA LEU A 198 -9.74 -6.18 -1.91
C LEU A 198 -8.65 -5.35 -1.22
N VAL A 199 -7.40 -5.60 -1.57
CA VAL A 199 -6.25 -4.89 -1.03
C VAL A 199 -5.76 -3.90 -2.08
N SER A 200 -5.85 -2.60 -1.80
CA SER A 200 -5.68 -1.56 -2.81
C SER A 200 -4.65 -0.50 -2.42
N ARG A 201 -4.21 0.26 -3.42
CA ARG A 201 -3.39 1.46 -3.27
C ARG A 201 -4.17 2.68 -3.73
N GLY A 202 -4.48 3.59 -2.81
CA GLY A 202 -5.14 4.85 -3.13
C GLY A 202 -4.24 5.81 -3.91
N GLY A 203 -4.81 6.82 -4.57
CA GLY A 203 -4.03 7.83 -5.31
C GLY A 203 -3.38 8.93 -4.46
N ALA A 204 -3.63 8.99 -3.15
CA ALA A 204 -3.20 10.09 -2.28
C ALA A 204 -1.78 9.90 -1.71
N PRO A 205 -1.07 10.99 -1.35
CA PRO A 205 0.21 10.92 -0.63
C PRO A 205 0.11 10.18 0.72
N THR A 206 -0.97 10.38 1.48
CA THR A 206 -1.21 9.64 2.73
C THR A 206 -1.29 8.13 2.49
N SER A 207 -1.87 7.70 1.37
CA SER A 207 -1.89 6.29 0.99
C SER A 207 -0.48 5.75 0.71
N ALA A 208 0.42 6.56 0.13
CA ALA A 208 1.82 6.20 -0.07
C ALA A 208 2.51 6.02 1.28
N LEU A 209 2.31 6.96 2.20
CA LEU A 209 2.83 6.89 3.57
C LEU A 209 2.40 5.60 4.28
N ILE A 210 1.12 5.22 4.21
CA ILE A 210 0.64 3.97 4.80
C ILE A 210 1.36 2.75 4.19
N SER A 211 1.51 2.72 2.85
CA SER A 211 2.16 1.59 2.19
C SER A 211 3.65 1.47 2.53
N ARG A 212 4.36 2.59 2.68
CA ARG A 212 5.83 2.62 2.84
C ARG A 212 6.30 2.75 4.29
N GLY A 213 5.48 3.32 5.17
CA GLY A 213 5.82 3.67 6.55
C GLY A 213 5.84 2.51 7.53
N ASN A 214 6.56 1.43 7.21
CA ASN A 214 6.72 0.27 8.08
C ASN A 214 8.04 -0.46 7.81
N ASP A 215 8.37 -1.46 8.63
CA ASP A 215 9.63 -2.19 8.54
C ASP A 215 9.78 -3.01 7.24
N TYR A 216 8.68 -3.31 6.52
CA TYR A 216 8.68 -4.02 5.23
C TYR A 216 7.84 -3.26 4.20
N PRO A 217 8.35 -2.14 3.66
CA PRO A 217 7.59 -1.23 2.82
C PRO A 217 6.83 -1.93 1.67
N GLY A 218 5.50 -1.83 1.66
CA GLY A 218 4.63 -2.50 0.69
C GLY A 218 4.17 -1.61 -0.47
N ASN A 219 3.15 -2.09 -1.20
CA ASN A 219 2.47 -1.36 -2.29
C ASN A 219 0.99 -1.13 -2.01
N PHE A 220 0.51 -1.43 -0.80
CA PHE A 220 -0.92 -1.39 -0.48
C PHE A 220 -1.18 -0.54 0.76
N SER A 221 -2.29 0.19 0.72
CA SER A 221 -2.63 1.21 1.71
C SER A 221 -4.05 1.08 2.26
N HIS A 222 -4.88 0.24 1.66
CA HIS A 222 -6.29 0.13 2.00
C HIS A 222 -6.80 -1.29 1.83
N VAL A 223 -7.72 -1.70 2.70
CA VAL A 223 -8.42 -3.00 2.65
C VAL A 223 -9.91 -2.75 2.60
N ALA A 224 -10.60 -3.51 1.75
CA ALA A 224 -12.05 -3.58 1.72
C ALA A 224 -12.51 -5.05 1.63
N LEU A 225 -13.74 -5.31 2.07
CA LEU A 225 -14.35 -6.64 2.07
C LEU A 225 -15.57 -6.66 1.16
N LEU A 226 -15.56 -7.57 0.17
CA LEU A 226 -16.66 -7.72 -0.76
C LEU A 226 -17.77 -8.56 -0.13
N TYR A 227 -18.97 -7.99 -0.07
CA TYR A 227 -20.22 -8.71 0.18
C TYR A 227 -21.04 -8.78 -1.11
N VAL A 228 -21.62 -9.93 -1.41
CA VAL A 228 -22.59 -10.08 -2.51
C VAL A 228 -23.88 -10.59 -1.91
N ASP A 229 -24.96 -9.83 -2.05
CA ASP A 229 -26.25 -10.18 -1.50
C ASP A 229 -26.81 -11.45 -2.17
N GLU A 230 -27.09 -12.47 -1.37
CA GLU A 230 -27.51 -13.79 -1.83
C GLU A 230 -28.88 -13.79 -2.53
N LYS A 231 -29.73 -12.79 -2.29
CA LYS A 231 -31.09 -12.71 -2.85
C LYS A 231 -31.13 -11.91 -4.15
N THR A 232 -30.38 -10.82 -4.20
CA THR A 232 -30.42 -9.85 -5.29
C THR A 232 -29.21 -9.93 -6.22
N GLY A 233 -28.12 -10.56 -5.79
CA GLY A 233 -26.83 -10.55 -6.48
C GLY A 233 -26.11 -9.19 -6.43
N ALA A 234 -26.64 -8.22 -5.67
CA ALA A 234 -26.06 -6.88 -5.61
C ALA A 234 -24.77 -6.88 -4.77
N PRO A 235 -23.65 -6.36 -5.31
CA PRO A 235 -22.41 -6.23 -4.55
C PRO A 235 -22.45 -5.01 -3.61
N GLY A 236 -21.85 -5.15 -2.44
CA GLY A 236 -21.52 -4.08 -1.52
C GLY A 236 -20.10 -4.24 -1.01
N ILE A 237 -19.33 -3.16 -0.99
CA ILE A 237 -17.93 -3.16 -0.56
C ILE A 237 -17.85 -2.47 0.79
N VAL A 238 -17.52 -3.22 1.83
CA VAL A 238 -17.35 -2.67 3.18
C VAL A 238 -15.92 -2.15 3.28
N GLU A 239 -15.74 -0.89 3.66
CA GLU A 239 -14.43 -0.26 3.80
C GLU A 239 -14.45 0.82 4.89
N SER A 240 -13.27 1.19 5.41
CA SER A 240 -13.15 2.24 6.42
C SER A 240 -12.25 3.37 5.95
N HIS A 241 -12.80 4.58 5.91
CA HIS A 241 -12.15 5.79 5.40
C HIS A 241 -11.75 6.72 6.54
N ILE A 242 -10.59 7.37 6.44
CA ILE A 242 -10.09 8.26 7.50
C ILE A 242 -11.08 9.38 7.81
N GLU A 243 -11.82 9.84 6.80
CA GLU A 243 -12.74 10.97 6.86
C GLU A 243 -14.00 10.66 7.67
N MET A 244 -14.50 9.42 7.56
CA MET A 244 -15.86 9.07 7.99
C MET A 244 -16.05 7.67 8.57
N GLY A 245 -14.97 6.90 8.79
CA GLY A 245 -15.06 5.55 9.32
C GLY A 245 -15.65 4.54 8.33
N VAL A 246 -16.37 3.54 8.86
CA VAL A 246 -16.83 2.39 8.07
C VAL A 246 -18.06 2.73 7.25
N VAL A 247 -18.00 2.43 5.96
CA VAL A 247 -19.09 2.61 5.00
C VAL A 247 -19.30 1.35 4.16
N VAL A 248 -20.44 1.31 3.47
CA VAL A 248 -20.72 0.32 2.43
C VAL A 248 -20.84 1.05 1.10
N SER A 249 -19.83 0.88 0.26
CA SER A 249 -19.73 1.49 -1.07
C SER A 249 -20.31 0.58 -2.14
N THR A 250 -20.90 1.16 -3.19
CA THR A 250 -21.14 0.42 -4.44
C THR A 250 -19.81 0.19 -5.18
N VAL A 251 -19.83 -0.69 -6.19
CA VAL A 251 -18.66 -0.92 -7.05
C VAL A 251 -18.22 0.38 -7.75
N GLU A 252 -19.18 1.18 -8.21
CA GLU A 252 -18.90 2.46 -8.87
C GLU A 252 -18.24 3.45 -7.91
N GLN A 253 -18.75 3.57 -6.68
CA GLN A 253 -18.17 4.44 -5.66
C GLN A 253 -16.73 4.01 -5.32
N TYR A 254 -16.51 2.69 -5.14
CA TYR A 254 -15.19 2.16 -4.84
C TYR A 254 -14.17 2.43 -5.95
N ILE A 255 -14.57 2.36 -7.22
CA ILE A 255 -13.69 2.65 -8.36
C ILE A 255 -13.47 4.17 -8.54
N GLN A 256 -14.49 4.99 -8.27
CA GLN A 256 -14.39 6.45 -8.34
C GLN A 256 -13.41 7.03 -7.32
N ASP A 257 -13.27 6.38 -6.16
CA ASP A 257 -12.19 6.65 -5.22
C ASP A 257 -10.87 6.10 -5.80
N LYS A 258 -10.15 6.96 -6.54
CA LYS A 258 -8.96 6.64 -7.35
C LYS A 258 -8.08 5.53 -6.75
N LYS A 259 -8.11 4.34 -7.37
CA LYS A 259 -7.23 3.22 -7.05
C LYS A 259 -6.14 3.10 -8.12
N LEU A 260 -4.88 3.01 -7.68
CA LEU A 260 -3.73 2.76 -8.57
C LEU A 260 -3.57 1.25 -8.86
N ARG A 261 -3.98 0.42 -7.90
CA ARG A 261 -4.00 -1.04 -8.00
C ARG A 261 -4.97 -1.67 -7.01
N ILE A 262 -5.40 -2.88 -7.33
CA ILE A 262 -6.24 -3.75 -6.51
C ILE A 262 -5.71 -5.18 -6.62
N LEU A 263 -5.34 -5.77 -5.48
CA LEU A 263 -5.04 -7.18 -5.32
C LEU A 263 -6.26 -7.87 -4.71
N VAL A 264 -6.72 -8.93 -5.37
CA VAL A 264 -7.83 -9.75 -4.88
C VAL A 264 -7.26 -10.94 -4.13
N LEU A 265 -7.61 -11.03 -2.85
CA LEU A 265 -7.23 -12.14 -1.98
C LEU A 265 -8.47 -12.95 -1.61
N ARG A 266 -8.35 -14.28 -1.71
CA ARG A 266 -9.41 -15.21 -1.34
C ARG A 266 -8.90 -16.21 -0.32
N LEU A 267 -9.75 -16.58 0.64
CA LEU A 267 -9.45 -17.70 1.52
C LEU A 267 -9.22 -18.96 0.69
N ARG A 268 -8.17 -19.70 1.01
CA ARG A 268 -7.91 -20.99 0.36
C ARG A 268 -9.09 -21.94 0.64
N SER A 269 -9.58 -22.56 -0.43
CA SER A 269 -10.63 -23.59 -0.38
C SER A 269 -10.21 -24.84 0.41
N ASP A 270 -8.91 -25.03 0.63
CA ASP A 270 -8.38 -26.16 1.38
C ASP A 270 -8.28 -25.95 2.90
N LEU A 271 -8.62 -24.76 3.41
CA LEU A 271 -8.63 -24.48 4.85
C LEU A 271 -9.66 -25.37 5.56
N PRO A 272 -9.33 -25.98 6.72
CA PRO A 272 -10.27 -26.82 7.45
C PRO A 272 -11.62 -26.15 7.72
N GLN A 273 -11.61 -24.87 8.08
CA GLN A 273 -12.81 -24.09 8.35
C GLN A 273 -13.67 -23.88 7.10
N VAL A 274 -13.04 -23.57 5.95
CA VAL A 274 -13.75 -23.39 4.67
C VAL A 274 -14.25 -24.72 4.11
N LYS A 275 -13.53 -25.83 4.34
CA LYS A 275 -14.03 -27.17 3.98
C LYS A 275 -15.24 -27.57 4.82
N ALA A 276 -15.24 -27.23 6.10
CA ALA A 276 -16.35 -27.51 7.01
C ALA A 276 -17.58 -26.63 6.71
N ASP A 277 -17.34 -25.38 6.34
CA ASP A 277 -18.37 -24.42 5.95
C ASP A 277 -17.91 -23.60 4.72
N PRO A 278 -18.28 -24.04 3.50
CA PRO A 278 -17.95 -23.33 2.26
C PRO A 278 -18.56 -21.92 2.16
N MET A 279 -19.57 -21.61 2.97
CA MET A 279 -20.22 -20.29 3.01
C MET A 279 -19.61 -19.35 4.04
N LEU A 280 -18.64 -19.79 4.85
CA LEU A 280 -17.96 -18.97 5.85
C LEU A 280 -17.48 -17.60 5.34
N PRO A 281 -16.85 -17.48 4.14
CA PRO A 281 -16.44 -16.17 3.62
C PRO A 281 -17.62 -15.22 3.37
N HIS A 282 -18.76 -15.76 2.93
CA HIS A 282 -19.99 -14.98 2.74
C HIS A 282 -20.53 -14.50 4.08
N GLU A 283 -20.62 -15.39 5.07
CA GLU A 283 -21.09 -15.05 6.42
C GLU A 283 -20.23 -13.99 7.11
N ALA A 284 -18.90 -14.07 6.95
CA ALA A 284 -17.99 -13.03 7.43
C ALA A 284 -18.30 -11.67 6.78
N ALA A 285 -18.39 -11.61 5.44
CA ALA A 285 -18.69 -10.38 4.72
C ALA A 285 -20.07 -9.81 5.07
N LYS A 286 -21.08 -10.68 5.23
CA LYS A 286 -22.44 -10.30 5.64
C LYS A 286 -22.46 -9.67 7.02
N LYS A 287 -21.73 -10.22 8.00
CA LYS A 287 -21.61 -9.63 9.35
C LYS A 287 -21.01 -8.22 9.31
N ALA A 288 -19.95 -8.01 8.52
CA ALA A 288 -19.35 -6.68 8.37
C ALA A 288 -20.33 -5.69 7.73
N TYR A 289 -21.02 -6.12 6.67
CA TYR A 289 -22.04 -5.33 5.98
C TYR A 289 -23.18 -4.93 6.93
N GLU A 290 -23.74 -5.90 7.66
CA GLU A 290 -24.84 -5.66 8.59
C GLU A 290 -24.42 -4.75 9.74
N GLU A 291 -23.22 -4.92 10.29
CA GLU A 291 -22.70 -4.08 11.36
C GLU A 291 -22.51 -2.63 10.92
N ALA A 292 -21.94 -2.41 9.73
CA ALA A 292 -21.78 -1.08 9.12
C ALA A 292 -23.13 -0.41 8.82
N LYS A 293 -24.19 -1.18 8.54
CA LYS A 293 -25.56 -0.66 8.37
C LYS A 293 -26.28 -0.41 9.69
N ARG A 294 -25.94 -1.15 10.74
CA ARG A 294 -26.60 -1.11 12.05
C ARG A 294 -26.17 0.09 12.87
N ARG A 295 -24.91 0.51 12.79
CA ARG A 295 -24.36 1.63 13.56
C ARG A 295 -23.26 2.36 12.79
N HIS A 296 -23.00 3.60 13.19
CA HIS A 296 -21.76 4.29 12.85
C HIS A 296 -20.57 3.63 13.55
N ILE A 297 -19.49 3.41 12.80
CA ILE A 297 -18.22 2.87 13.31
C ILE A 297 -17.12 3.86 12.91
N PRO A 298 -16.59 4.64 13.87
CA PRO A 298 -15.56 5.63 13.56
C PRO A 298 -14.26 4.99 13.05
N TYR A 299 -13.45 5.77 12.33
CA TYR A 299 -12.11 5.34 11.93
C TYR A 299 -11.19 5.23 13.16
N ASP A 300 -10.39 4.17 13.21
CA ASP A 300 -9.38 4.00 14.25
C ASP A 300 -8.02 4.60 13.85
N PHE A 301 -7.73 5.81 14.35
CA PHE A 301 -6.42 6.45 14.17
C PHE A 301 -5.33 5.87 15.07
N GLU A 302 -5.70 5.20 16.16
CA GLU A 302 -4.76 4.66 17.14
C GLU A 302 -4.09 3.37 16.63
N MET A 303 -4.73 2.71 15.65
CA MET A 303 -4.32 1.46 14.99
C MET A 303 -4.34 0.25 15.94
N ASP A 304 -5.28 0.25 16.90
CA ASP A 304 -5.48 -0.80 17.90
C ASP A 304 -6.52 -1.85 17.46
N TYR A 305 -6.08 -2.80 16.63
CA TYR A 305 -6.93 -3.88 16.12
C TYR A 305 -7.52 -4.84 17.19
N ARG A 306 -7.18 -4.63 18.46
CA ARG A 306 -7.66 -5.43 19.60
C ARG A 306 -8.92 -4.83 20.21
N GLU A 307 -9.20 -3.55 19.97
CA GLU A 307 -10.38 -2.85 20.45
C GLU A 307 -11.38 -2.60 19.30
N PRO A 308 -12.55 -3.27 19.28
CA PRO A 308 -13.41 -3.29 18.09
C PRO A 308 -14.46 -2.16 18.01
N SER A 309 -14.34 -1.09 18.80
CA SER A 309 -15.30 0.03 18.83
C SER A 309 -15.13 0.99 17.66
N LYS A 310 -13.91 1.15 17.15
CA LYS A 310 -13.50 1.91 15.96
C LYS A 310 -12.76 0.96 15.02
N TRP A 311 -12.86 1.16 13.71
CA TRP A 311 -12.18 0.30 12.74
C TRP A 311 -11.33 1.11 11.75
N PHE A 312 -10.05 0.77 11.59
CA PHE A 312 -9.30 1.13 10.38
C PHE A 312 -9.53 0.09 9.26
N CYS A 313 -9.03 0.37 8.06
CA CYS A 313 -9.40 -0.40 6.86
C CYS A 313 -9.20 -1.92 7.00
N SER A 314 -8.09 -2.38 7.60
CA SER A 314 -7.81 -3.81 7.81
C SER A 314 -8.81 -4.49 8.76
N GLU A 315 -9.33 -3.75 9.74
CA GLU A 315 -10.25 -4.31 10.74
C GLU A 315 -11.59 -4.70 10.14
N VAL A 316 -12.00 -4.09 9.03
CA VAL A 316 -13.20 -4.51 8.30
C VAL A 316 -13.13 -6.01 7.96
N ALA A 317 -11.98 -6.48 7.47
CA ALA A 317 -11.78 -7.90 7.17
C ALA A 317 -11.39 -8.70 8.43
N SER A 318 -10.48 -8.19 9.26
CA SER A 318 -9.96 -8.97 10.40
C SER A 318 -11.03 -9.21 11.47
N TRP A 319 -11.87 -8.21 11.77
CA TRP A 319 -13.01 -8.36 12.67
C TRP A 319 -14.02 -9.36 12.10
N ALA A 320 -14.40 -9.21 10.84
CA ALA A 320 -15.40 -10.04 10.17
C ALA A 320 -15.06 -11.54 10.21
N TYR A 321 -13.84 -11.88 9.80
CA TYR A 321 -13.38 -13.26 9.82
C TYR A 321 -13.19 -13.80 11.25
N ARG A 322 -12.77 -12.96 12.20
CA ARG A 322 -12.69 -13.33 13.63
C ARG A 322 -14.06 -13.70 14.19
N GLN A 323 -15.14 -13.01 13.79
CA GLN A 323 -16.52 -13.38 14.16
C GLN A 323 -16.95 -14.76 13.64
N CYS A 324 -16.22 -15.33 12.70
CA CYS A 324 -16.45 -16.66 12.14
C CYS A 324 -15.34 -17.66 12.54
N GLY A 325 -14.56 -17.35 13.58
CA GLY A 325 -13.54 -18.26 14.13
C GLY A 325 -12.28 -18.36 13.27
N LEU A 326 -12.04 -17.41 12.36
CA LEU A 326 -10.86 -17.38 11.51
C LEU A 326 -10.04 -16.11 11.78
N GLU A 327 -8.81 -16.30 12.28
CA GLU A 327 -7.90 -15.20 12.56
C GLU A 327 -6.93 -15.00 11.39
N LEU A 328 -7.15 -13.94 10.63
CA LEU A 328 -6.25 -13.41 9.59
C LEU A 328 -5.11 -12.58 10.20
N TRP A 329 -4.16 -12.17 9.36
CA TRP A 329 -2.91 -11.50 9.74
C TRP A 329 -2.03 -12.39 10.62
N LYS A 330 -1.69 -13.58 10.12
CA LYS A 330 -0.72 -14.47 10.79
C LYS A 330 0.66 -13.86 11.01
N GLY A 331 0.99 -12.80 10.27
CA GLY A 331 2.12 -11.94 10.60
C GLY A 331 1.70 -10.47 10.61
N THR A 332 2.06 -9.74 11.66
CA THR A 332 1.74 -8.30 11.78
C THR A 332 2.91 -7.42 11.40
N THR A 333 2.63 -6.26 10.83
CA THR A 333 3.59 -5.20 10.56
C THR A 333 4.13 -4.58 11.85
N ARG A 334 5.42 -4.26 11.83
CA ARG A 334 6.12 -3.49 12.85
C ARG A 334 6.59 -2.18 12.23
N MET A 335 6.55 -1.10 13.01
CA MET A 335 7.04 0.23 12.65
C MET A 335 8.06 0.63 13.71
N SER A 336 9.35 0.44 13.40
CA SER A 336 10.44 0.61 14.38
C SER A 336 11.34 1.81 14.11
N ALA A 337 11.31 2.38 12.91
CA ALA A 337 12.13 3.54 12.55
C ALA A 337 11.67 4.81 13.32
N PRO A 338 12.56 5.53 14.03
CA PRO A 338 12.17 6.66 14.88
C PRO A 338 11.48 7.81 14.14
N GLY A 339 11.90 8.10 12.90
CA GLY A 339 11.28 9.11 12.03
C GLY A 339 9.87 8.72 11.63
N VAL A 340 9.67 7.47 11.22
CA VAL A 340 8.35 6.89 10.90
C VAL A 340 7.43 6.96 12.13
N VAL A 341 7.90 6.49 13.29
CA VAL A 341 7.13 6.50 14.54
C VAL A 341 6.69 7.91 14.91
N ARG A 342 7.62 8.87 14.87
CA ARG A 342 7.34 10.27 15.14
C ARG A 342 6.29 10.83 14.18
N TRP A 343 6.46 10.63 12.87
CA TRP A 343 5.54 11.16 11.88
C TRP A 343 4.14 10.56 12.01
N LEU A 344 4.03 9.24 12.15
CA LEU A 344 2.75 8.57 12.33
C LEU A 344 2.06 8.96 13.64
N SER A 345 2.82 9.21 14.71
CA SER A 345 2.24 9.71 15.98
C SER A 345 1.54 11.06 15.84
N TYR A 346 1.95 11.89 14.86
CA TYR A 346 1.25 13.15 14.57
C TYR A 346 -0.13 12.94 13.96
N PHE A 347 -0.41 11.76 13.41
CA PHE A 347 -1.72 11.39 12.87
C PHE A 347 -2.59 10.61 13.86
N GLY A 348 -2.12 10.45 15.11
CA GLY A 348 -2.86 9.75 16.17
C GLY A 348 -2.46 8.29 16.36
N VAL A 349 -1.48 7.78 15.61
CA VAL A 349 -1.01 6.39 15.76
C VAL A 349 -0.30 6.22 17.09
N THR A 350 -0.77 5.26 17.89
CA THR A 350 -0.17 4.88 19.18
C THR A 350 0.31 3.43 19.18
N HIS A 351 -0.23 2.59 18.30
CA HIS A 351 0.14 1.18 18.15
C HIS A 351 0.99 0.95 16.90
N PHE A 352 2.27 0.65 17.10
CA PHE A 352 3.26 0.48 16.04
C PHE A 352 3.52 -0.98 15.64
N GLU A 353 2.78 -1.90 16.24
CA GLU A 353 2.68 -3.30 15.83
C GLU A 353 1.21 -3.57 15.51
N THR A 354 0.87 -3.68 14.23
CA THR A 354 -0.52 -3.67 13.77
C THR A 354 -0.71 -4.39 12.43
N GLN A 355 -1.95 -4.44 11.94
CA GLN A 355 -2.37 -5.14 10.75
C GLN A 355 -2.25 -4.27 9.50
N ALA A 356 -1.10 -4.27 8.81
CA ALA A 356 -0.97 -3.49 7.58
C ALA A 356 -1.67 -4.19 6.40
N PRO A 357 -2.22 -3.43 5.42
CA PRO A 357 -2.85 -4.02 4.23
C PRO A 357 -1.93 -5.00 3.47
N ALA A 358 -0.65 -4.67 3.36
CA ALA A 358 0.33 -5.51 2.66
C ALA A 358 0.60 -6.86 3.35
N ASP A 359 0.39 -6.97 4.67
CA ASP A 359 0.63 -8.21 5.42
C ASP A 359 -0.28 -9.35 4.94
N LEU A 360 -1.47 -9.05 4.41
CA LEU A 360 -2.39 -10.05 3.87
C LEU A 360 -1.83 -10.81 2.67
N GLU A 361 -0.99 -10.18 1.85
CA GLU A 361 -0.32 -10.87 0.75
C GLU A 361 0.59 -11.99 1.28
N TYR A 362 1.11 -11.85 2.51
CA TYR A 362 1.97 -12.83 3.15
C TYR A 362 1.22 -13.88 3.99
N ASP A 363 -0.04 -13.62 4.36
CA ASP A 363 -0.83 -14.55 5.19
C ASP A 363 -1.03 -15.90 4.46
N PRO A 364 -0.57 -17.03 5.01
CA PRO A 364 -0.62 -18.32 4.34
C PRO A 364 -2.03 -18.84 4.11
N GLN A 365 -3.05 -18.29 4.78
CA GLN A 365 -4.45 -18.69 4.63
C GLN A 365 -5.10 -18.13 3.35
N LEU A 366 -4.48 -17.10 2.75
CA LEU A 366 -4.98 -16.42 1.57
C LEU A 366 -4.24 -16.85 0.31
N ALA A 367 -4.94 -16.92 -0.80
CA ALA A 367 -4.39 -17.05 -2.14
C ALA A 367 -4.66 -15.77 -2.93
N VAL A 368 -3.79 -15.49 -3.90
CA VAL A 368 -3.95 -14.35 -4.80
C VAL A 368 -4.74 -14.81 -6.02
N VAL A 369 -5.91 -14.20 -6.24
CA VAL A 369 -6.79 -14.55 -7.36
C VAL A 369 -6.41 -13.75 -8.60
N ALA A 370 -6.29 -12.44 -8.43
CA ALA A 370 -5.93 -11.52 -9.50
C ALA A 370 -5.30 -10.26 -8.93
N GLU A 371 -4.61 -9.54 -9.80
CA GLU A 371 -4.12 -8.21 -9.51
C GLU A 371 -4.39 -7.29 -10.69
N TRP A 372 -5.17 -6.23 -10.43
CA TRP A 372 -5.36 -5.14 -11.36
C TRP A 372 -4.45 -3.97 -10.99
N ARG A 373 -3.86 -3.34 -12.00
CA ARG A 373 -3.09 -2.09 -11.89
C ARG A 373 -3.51 -1.19 -13.03
N ASP A 374 -3.63 0.10 -12.74
CA ASP A 374 -3.91 1.08 -13.78
C ASP A 374 -2.63 1.33 -14.61
N PRO A 375 -2.61 0.98 -15.92
CA PRO A 375 -1.44 1.19 -16.76
C PRO A 375 -1.06 2.66 -16.92
N GLU A 376 -2.03 3.58 -16.78
CA GLU A 376 -1.80 5.01 -16.95
C GLU A 376 -1.11 5.63 -15.74
N THR A 377 -1.27 5.04 -14.55
CA THR A 377 -0.77 5.60 -13.29
C THR A 377 0.31 4.78 -12.60
N LEU A 378 0.68 3.60 -13.13
CA LEU A 378 1.77 2.77 -12.58
C LEU A 378 3.09 3.54 -12.42
N TRP A 379 3.43 4.40 -13.38
CA TRP A 379 4.63 5.23 -13.30
C TRP A 379 4.55 6.24 -12.14
N GLN A 380 3.40 6.87 -11.97
CA GLN A 380 3.16 7.83 -10.89
C GLN A 380 3.18 7.13 -9.52
N ASP A 381 2.66 5.90 -9.42
CA ASP A 381 2.76 5.07 -8.21
C ASP A 381 4.23 4.86 -7.79
N HIS A 382 5.10 4.51 -8.75
CA HIS A 382 6.54 4.35 -8.50
C HIS A 382 7.21 5.65 -8.03
N VAL A 383 6.87 6.77 -8.67
CA VAL A 383 7.39 8.09 -8.27
C VAL A 383 6.91 8.46 -6.87
N ASP A 384 5.61 8.29 -6.56
CA ASP A 384 5.04 8.61 -5.25
C ASP A 384 5.68 7.77 -4.14
N ASN A 385 5.90 6.47 -4.40
CA ASN A 385 6.56 5.57 -3.45
C ASN A 385 8.02 5.99 -3.21
N ALA A 386 8.75 6.38 -4.26
CA ALA A 386 10.14 6.84 -4.13
C ALA A 386 10.24 8.19 -3.38
N VAL A 387 9.30 9.10 -3.63
CA VAL A 387 9.22 10.39 -2.92
C VAL A 387 8.95 10.17 -1.43
N VAL A 388 7.96 9.34 -1.09
CA VAL A 388 7.65 9.04 0.31
C VAL A 388 8.79 8.30 1.00
N GLU A 389 9.47 7.37 0.32
CA GLU A 389 10.64 6.70 0.88
C GLU A 389 11.75 7.71 1.22
N ALA A 390 12.07 8.62 0.31
CA ALA A 390 13.04 9.70 0.58
C ALA A 390 12.59 10.61 1.74
N MET A 391 11.29 10.92 1.85
CA MET A 391 10.74 11.70 2.96
C MET A 391 10.86 10.98 4.30
N LEU A 392 10.59 9.67 4.34
CA LEU A 392 10.74 8.84 5.54
C LEU A 392 12.21 8.68 5.96
N GLU A 393 13.12 8.51 5.00
CA GLU A 393 14.56 8.55 5.28
C GLU A 393 14.98 9.91 5.85
N GLY A 394 14.46 11.00 5.29
CA GLY A 394 14.64 12.34 5.84
C GLY A 394 14.12 12.47 7.28
N ALA A 395 12.97 11.86 7.59
CA ALA A 395 12.44 11.81 8.95
C ALA A 395 13.41 11.14 9.93
N ASP A 396 14.07 10.06 9.51
CA ASP A 396 15.09 9.39 10.31
C ASP A 396 16.38 10.23 10.43
N GLU A 397 16.72 11.04 9.41
CA GLU A 397 17.81 12.03 9.44
C GLU A 397 17.50 13.26 10.32
N GLY A 398 16.24 13.44 10.75
CA GLY A 398 15.81 14.53 11.63
C GLY A 398 14.85 15.53 11.01
N ASP A 399 14.42 15.34 9.76
CA ASP A 399 13.41 16.19 9.12
C ASP A 399 12.11 16.16 9.95
N SER A 400 11.54 17.35 10.15
CA SER A 400 10.31 17.55 10.92
C SER A 400 9.19 17.98 9.99
N ILE A 401 7.97 17.56 10.31
CA ILE A 401 6.77 18.05 9.65
C ILE A 401 6.44 19.41 10.27
N PRO A 402 6.48 20.52 9.51
CA PRO A 402 6.16 21.82 10.05
C PRO A 402 4.70 21.87 10.51
N ALA A 403 4.43 22.67 11.54
CA ALA A 403 3.06 22.98 11.98
C ALA A 403 2.98 24.50 12.19
N PRO A 404 2.88 25.29 11.11
CA PRO A 404 2.91 26.74 11.20
C PRO A 404 1.73 27.25 12.04
N TRP A 405 2.04 27.82 13.20
CA TRP A 405 1.05 28.26 14.20
C TRP A 405 -0.03 29.19 13.60
N TRP A 406 0.34 30.02 12.63
CA TRP A 406 -0.54 30.97 11.97
C TRP A 406 -1.62 30.31 11.08
N LYS A 407 -1.45 29.05 10.65
CA LYS A 407 -2.47 28.26 9.94
C LYS A 407 -3.48 27.61 10.88
N LEU A 408 -3.16 27.45 12.18
CA LEU A 408 -4.00 26.72 13.13
C LEU A 408 -5.40 27.31 13.30
N ALA A 409 -5.54 28.64 13.28
CA ALA A 409 -6.85 29.26 13.42
C ALA A 409 -7.81 28.86 12.29
N ALA A 410 -7.33 28.82 11.05
CA ALA A 410 -8.13 28.39 9.91
C ALA A 410 -8.53 26.92 10.02
N VAL A 411 -7.59 26.04 10.40
CA VAL A 411 -7.86 24.60 10.53
C VAL A 411 -8.80 24.31 11.70
N ARG A 412 -8.70 25.04 12.83
CA ARG A 412 -9.65 24.91 13.96
C ARG A 412 -11.07 25.33 13.58
N LEU A 413 -11.21 26.39 12.77
CA LEU A 413 -12.52 26.77 12.21
C LEU A 413 -13.05 25.69 11.26
N ALA A 414 -12.19 25.15 10.39
CA ALA A 414 -12.54 24.05 9.50
C ALA A 414 -12.95 22.77 10.27
N LYS A 415 -12.30 22.47 11.40
CA LYS A 415 -12.70 21.39 12.31
C LYS A 415 -14.08 21.66 12.91
N GLY A 416 -14.33 22.87 13.40
CA GLY A 416 -15.65 23.26 13.91
C GLY A 416 -16.75 23.10 12.86
N TYR A 417 -16.49 23.50 11.61
CA TYR A 417 -17.39 23.27 10.48
C TYR A 417 -17.60 21.79 10.19
N SER A 418 -16.53 20.98 10.23
CA SER A 418 -16.61 19.54 10.03
C SER A 418 -17.49 18.85 11.09
N VAL A 419 -17.38 19.25 12.35
CA VAL A 419 -18.25 18.75 13.44
C VAL A 419 -19.72 19.03 13.15
N VAL A 420 -20.04 20.24 12.68
CA VAL A 420 -21.41 20.61 12.30
C VAL A 420 -21.90 19.75 11.13
N LEU A 421 -21.09 19.57 10.08
CA LEU A 421 -21.45 18.72 8.95
C LEU A 421 -21.71 17.26 9.37
N ASN A 422 -20.84 16.71 10.21
CA ASN A 422 -20.95 15.33 10.70
C ASN A 422 -22.26 15.12 11.47
N TRP A 423 -22.74 16.11 12.24
CA TRP A 423 -24.06 16.04 12.90
C TRP A 423 -25.23 15.94 11.92
N PHE A 424 -25.07 16.42 10.69
CA PHE A 424 -26.06 16.31 9.62
C PHE A 424 -25.75 15.18 8.62
N GLY A 425 -24.82 14.28 8.97
CA GLY A 425 -24.42 13.15 8.12
C GLY A 425 -23.56 13.53 6.90
N GLY A 426 -23.04 14.76 6.86
CA GLY A 426 -22.07 15.21 5.86
C GLY A 426 -20.62 14.96 6.28
N VAL A 427 -19.69 15.06 5.34
CA VAL A 427 -18.24 14.92 5.59
C VAL A 427 -17.58 16.29 5.50
N GLY A 428 -16.85 16.66 6.55
CA GLY A 428 -16.10 17.91 6.59
C GLY A 428 -14.65 17.79 6.10
N PRO A 429 -13.97 18.93 5.87
CA PRO A 429 -12.58 18.98 5.43
C PRO A 429 -11.56 18.47 6.47
N VAL A 430 -11.95 18.36 7.74
CA VAL A 430 -11.13 17.77 8.80
C VAL A 430 -11.78 16.47 9.26
N PRO A 431 -11.09 15.31 9.17
CA PRO A 431 -11.62 14.02 9.56
C PRO A 431 -12.26 13.99 10.95
N GLU A 432 -13.29 13.15 11.14
CA GLU A 432 -14.05 13.06 12.40
C GLU A 432 -13.14 12.84 13.62
N GLY A 433 -12.24 11.86 13.54
CA GLY A 433 -11.33 11.46 14.62
C GLY A 433 -10.05 12.30 14.76
N MET A 434 -9.79 13.24 13.83
CA MET A 434 -8.53 13.99 13.80
C MET A 434 -8.69 15.39 14.43
N ASP A 435 -7.74 15.81 15.25
CA ASP A 435 -7.69 17.18 15.76
C ASP A 435 -7.12 18.18 14.73
N ALA A 436 -7.26 19.48 14.99
CA ALA A 436 -6.84 20.51 14.05
C ALA A 436 -5.31 20.59 13.85
N THR A 437 -4.52 20.22 14.85
CA THR A 437 -3.05 20.22 14.76
C THR A 437 -2.58 19.03 13.91
N ALA A 438 -3.13 17.85 14.15
CA ALA A 438 -2.91 16.65 13.35
C ALA A 438 -3.34 16.87 11.90
N ALA A 439 -4.49 17.51 11.67
CA ALA A 439 -4.96 17.86 10.33
C ALA A 439 -4.01 18.82 9.61
N LEU A 440 -3.52 19.86 10.30
CA LEU A 440 -2.50 20.75 9.73
C LEU A 440 -1.22 19.99 9.38
N ARG A 441 -0.79 19.07 10.26
CA ARG A 441 0.37 18.20 10.02
C ARG A 441 0.16 17.16 8.92
N ASN A 442 -1.06 16.93 8.46
CA ASN A 442 -1.33 16.09 7.28
C ASN A 442 -1.22 16.88 5.96
N LEU A 443 -1.50 18.19 6.02
CA LEU A 443 -1.42 19.08 4.86
C LEU A 443 0.03 19.38 4.46
N GLU A 444 0.91 19.68 5.42
CA GLU A 444 2.28 20.10 5.11
C GLU A 444 3.14 19.00 4.42
N PRO A 445 3.07 17.71 4.83
CA PRO A 445 3.75 16.64 4.10
C PRO A 445 3.24 16.49 2.67
N SER A 446 1.95 16.77 2.41
CA SER A 446 1.39 16.73 1.07
C SER A 446 1.99 17.84 0.19
N ASP A 447 2.17 19.05 0.73
CA ASP A 447 2.85 20.15 0.01
C ASP A 447 4.32 19.83 -0.28
N LEU A 448 5.04 19.24 0.69
CA LEU A 448 6.42 18.80 0.48
C LEU A 448 6.50 17.68 -0.56
N HIS A 449 5.60 16.70 -0.47
CA HIS A 449 5.50 15.59 -1.42
C HIS A 449 5.35 16.12 -2.86
N GLU A 450 4.42 17.05 -3.11
CA GLU A 450 4.20 17.59 -4.46
C GLU A 450 5.42 18.35 -5.00
N LYS A 451 6.13 19.10 -4.16
CA LYS A 451 7.38 19.78 -4.56
C LYS A 451 8.47 18.78 -4.93
N VAL A 452 8.69 17.77 -4.08
CA VAL A 452 9.72 16.75 -4.32
C VAL A 452 9.36 15.94 -5.57
N LYS A 453 8.10 15.52 -5.70
CA LYS A 453 7.56 14.83 -6.88
C LYS A 453 7.79 15.61 -8.17
N ALA A 454 7.50 16.91 -8.19
CA ALA A 454 7.73 17.75 -9.36
C ALA A 454 9.21 17.77 -9.77
N GLY A 455 10.12 17.88 -8.79
CA GLY A 455 11.56 17.80 -9.04
C GLY A 455 12.01 16.43 -9.56
N VAL A 456 11.49 15.34 -8.99
CA VAL A 456 11.78 13.96 -9.44
C VAL A 456 11.31 13.74 -10.87
N LEU A 457 10.08 14.15 -11.21
CA LEU A 457 9.54 14.02 -12.56
C LEU A 457 10.39 14.79 -13.59
N SER A 458 10.88 15.98 -13.22
CA SER A 458 11.80 16.75 -14.05
C SER A 458 13.10 15.98 -14.31
N ARG A 459 13.75 15.46 -13.26
CA ARG A 459 15.00 14.70 -13.39
C ARG A 459 14.80 13.38 -14.13
N ALA A 460 13.68 12.71 -13.92
CA ALA A 460 13.36 11.47 -14.62
C ALA A 460 13.12 11.71 -16.12
N ALA A 461 12.54 12.85 -16.50
CA ALA A 461 12.42 13.26 -17.90
C ALA A 461 13.80 13.52 -18.52
N ASP A 462 14.72 14.17 -17.80
CA ASP A 462 16.11 14.38 -18.25
C ASP A 462 16.88 13.07 -18.40
N PHE A 463 16.72 12.15 -17.44
CA PHE A 463 17.25 10.79 -17.52
C PHE A 463 16.73 10.10 -18.78
N ARG A 464 15.41 10.11 -19.00
CA ARG A 464 14.83 9.45 -20.18
C ARG A 464 15.32 10.04 -21.49
N ARG A 465 15.49 11.37 -21.57
CA ARG A 465 16.03 12.04 -22.77
C ARG A 465 17.49 11.66 -23.02
N SER A 466 18.30 11.51 -21.98
CA SER A 466 19.73 11.20 -22.11
C SER A 466 20.01 9.70 -22.33
N GLN A 467 19.29 8.84 -21.64
CA GLN A 467 19.53 7.38 -21.63
C GLN A 467 18.64 6.62 -22.63
N GLY A 468 17.52 7.22 -23.04
CA GLY A 468 16.57 6.60 -23.97
C GLY A 468 15.73 5.47 -23.35
N TYR A 469 15.62 5.40 -22.03
CA TYR A 469 14.74 4.49 -21.27
C TYR A 469 14.28 5.17 -19.97
N ARG A 470 13.25 4.63 -19.29
CA ARG A 470 12.79 5.22 -18.02
C ARG A 470 13.76 4.87 -16.89
N PRO A 471 14.05 5.78 -15.95
CA PRO A 471 14.92 5.43 -14.83
C PRO A 471 14.28 4.32 -13.99
N PRO A 472 15.10 3.35 -13.54
CA PRO A 472 14.65 2.30 -12.62
C PRO A 472 14.33 2.88 -11.24
N TYR A 473 13.60 2.14 -10.40
CA TYR A 473 13.15 2.62 -9.08
C TYR A 473 14.27 3.14 -8.18
N TRP A 474 15.46 2.51 -8.15
CA TRP A 474 16.58 3.00 -7.32
C TRP A 474 17.08 4.39 -7.74
N GLU A 475 17.03 4.70 -9.05
CA GLU A 475 17.35 6.03 -9.56
C GLU A 475 16.27 7.04 -9.16
N LEU A 476 14.99 6.64 -9.13
CA LEU A 476 13.91 7.50 -8.61
C LEU A 476 14.12 7.84 -7.14
N VAL A 477 14.48 6.87 -6.30
CA VAL A 477 14.77 7.10 -4.87
C VAL A 477 15.98 8.02 -4.69
N ARG A 478 17.03 7.84 -5.50
CA ARG A 478 18.20 8.74 -5.51
C ARG A 478 17.82 10.17 -5.87
N MET A 479 17.07 10.35 -6.96
CA MET A 479 16.56 11.67 -7.38
C MET A 479 15.67 12.30 -6.30
N ALA A 480 14.78 11.51 -5.68
CA ALA A 480 13.89 11.98 -4.62
C ALA A 480 14.65 12.48 -3.40
N ASN A 481 15.69 11.76 -2.98
CA ASN A 481 16.56 12.18 -1.88
C ASN A 481 17.32 13.47 -2.17
N GLU A 482 17.87 13.61 -3.39
CA GLU A 482 18.57 14.82 -3.80
C GLU A 482 17.62 16.03 -3.81
N VAL A 483 16.44 15.89 -4.41
CA VAL A 483 15.43 16.96 -4.48
C VAL A 483 14.93 17.32 -3.07
N ARG A 484 14.62 16.33 -2.22
CA ARG A 484 14.23 16.59 -0.82
C ARG A 484 15.28 17.42 -0.10
N LYS A 485 16.56 17.05 -0.19
CA LYS A 485 17.67 17.76 0.46
C LYS A 485 17.81 19.20 -0.04
N GLU A 486 17.46 19.46 -1.30
CA GLU A 486 17.40 20.83 -1.85
C GLU A 486 16.21 21.62 -1.30
N GLU A 487 15.01 21.02 -1.25
CA GLU A 487 13.81 21.69 -0.72
C GLU A 487 13.93 21.99 0.78
N MET A 488 14.57 21.11 1.57
CA MET A 488 14.81 21.33 3.00
C MET A 488 15.87 22.41 3.30
N ARG A 489 16.68 22.82 2.31
CA ARG A 489 17.68 23.89 2.44
C ARG A 489 17.15 25.27 2.05
N ARG A 490 16.00 25.33 1.36
CA ARG A 490 15.34 26.58 0.97
C ARG A 490 14.46 27.09 2.09
#